data_AF-W1XLQ2-F1
#
_entry.id   AF-W1XLQ2-F1
#
_cell.length_a   1.000
_cell.length_b   1.000
_cell.length_c   1.000
_cell.angle_alpha   90.00
_cell.angle_beta   90.00
_cell.angle_gamma   90.00
#
_symmetry.space_group_name_H-M   'P 1'
#
loop_
_entity.id
_entity.type
_entity.pdbx_description
1 polymer ?
#
loop_
_entity_poly.entity_id
_entity_poly.type
_entity_poly.pdbx_seq_one_letter_code
_entity_poly.pdbx_strand_id
1 'polypeptide(L)' 'KCGFTHQYEGLEALYKQYKEQGLEIIAVPSNQFGEEEPGSNNEIQSFCKLNYGVTFTVMESPNLN' A
#
# COMPACT_ATOMS: atom_id res chain seq x y z
N LYS A 1 -7.80 0.69 -10.80
CA LYS A 1 -8.41 1.87 -10.12
C LYS A 1 -8.62 1.42 -8.69
N CYS A 2 -7.73 1.79 -7.79
CA CYS A 2 -7.51 1.07 -6.54
C CYS A 2 -8.63 1.42 -5.52
N GLY A 3 -9.70 0.61 -5.46
CA GLY A 3 -10.94 0.90 -4.73
C GLY A 3 -10.80 1.01 -3.21
N PHE A 4 -9.71 0.48 -2.65
CA PHE A 4 -9.46 0.44 -1.21
C PHE A 4 -8.48 1.51 -0.71
N THR A 5 -8.06 2.43 -1.58
CA THR A 5 -7.11 3.51 -1.25
C THR A 5 -7.58 4.45 -0.15
N HIS A 6 -8.88 4.53 0.10
CA HIS A 6 -9.44 5.33 1.19
C HIS A 6 -9.04 4.79 2.57
N GLN A 7 -8.67 3.51 2.67
CA GLN A 7 -8.21 2.91 3.92
C GLN A 7 -6.83 3.41 4.34
N TYR A 8 -6.01 3.90 3.40
CA TYR A 8 -4.65 4.36 3.71
C TYR A 8 -4.64 5.56 4.66
N GLU A 9 -5.61 6.47 4.57
CA GLU A 9 -5.72 7.61 5.49
C GLU A 9 -5.98 7.13 6.93
N GLY A 10 -6.90 6.18 7.11
CA GLY A 10 -7.21 5.61 8.42
C GLY A 10 -6.05 4.80 8.99
N LEU A 11 -5.38 4.00 8.16
CA LEU A 11 -4.19 3.24 8.56
C LEU A 11 -3.03 4.17 8.95
N GLU A 12 -2.88 5.29 8.24
CA GLU A 12 -1.84 6.28 8.55
C GLU A 12 -2.11 7.00 9.88
N ALA A 13 -3.38 7.35 10.15
CA ALA A 13 -3.77 7.92 11.43
C ALA A 13 -3.50 6.93 12.58
N LEU A 14 -3.87 5.65 12.41
CA LEU A 14 -3.61 4.58 13.38
C LEU A 14 -2.10 4.41 13.63
N TYR A 15 -1.32 4.35 12.56
CA TYR A 15 0.13 4.19 12.65
C TYR A 15 0.77 5.35 13.41
N LYS A 16 0.45 6.59 13.04
CA LYS A 16 0.95 7.78 13.75
C LYS A 16 0.61 7.78 15.24
N GLN A 17 -0.60 7.32 15.60
CA GLN A 17 -1.06 7.29 16.99
C GLN A 17 -0.33 6.24 17.85
N TYR A 18 -0.02 5.08 17.28
CA TYR A 18 0.44 3.91 18.06
C TYR A 18 1.85 3.42 17.72
N LYS A 19 2.55 4.00 16.75
CA LYS A 19 3.91 3.55 16.39
C LYS A 19 4.91 3.63 17.55
N GLU A 20 4.82 4.68 18.37
CA GLU A 20 5.67 4.84 19.55
C GLU A 20 5.31 3.87 20.69
N GLN A 21 4.14 3.23 20.58
CA GLN A 21 3.65 2.18 21.48
C GLN A 21 3.93 0.77 20.92
N GLY A 22 4.63 0.67 19.78
CA GLY A 22 5.05 -0.60 19.19
C GLY A 22 4.18 -1.13 18.06
N LEU A 23 3.19 -0.36 17.57
CA LEU A 23 2.43 -0.74 16.37
C LEU A 23 3.27 -0.53 15.10
N GLU A 24 3.45 -1.57 14.30
CA GLU A 24 4.04 -1.48 12.95
C GLU A 24 3.01 -1.87 11.89
N ILE A 25 2.96 -1.13 10.79
CA ILE A 25 2.12 -1.44 9.63
C ILE A 25 3.02 -1.68 8.41
N ILE A 26 2.76 -2.78 7.70
CA ILE A 26 3.47 -3.12 6.47
C ILE A 26 2.45 -3.39 5.37
N ALA A 27 2.41 -2.53 4.35
CA ALA A 27 1.56 -2.72 3.18
C ALA A 27 2.25 -3.62 2.15
N VAL A 28 1.59 -4.69 1.72
CA VAL A 28 2.07 -5.60 0.68
C VAL A 28 1.10 -5.56 -0.50
N PRO A 29 1.50 -5.00 -1.66
CA PRO A 29 0.63 -4.96 -2.83
C PRO A 29 0.38 -6.37 -3.39
N SER A 30 -0.82 -6.61 -3.92
CA SER A 30 -1.22 -7.88 -4.53
C SER A 30 -2.21 -7.66 -5.67
N ASN A 31 -2.00 -8.36 -6.78
CA ASN A 31 -2.87 -8.37 -7.95
C ASN A 31 -3.81 -9.59 -7.99
N GLN A 32 -3.78 -10.46 -6.98
CA GLN A 32 -4.48 -11.75 -6.99
C GLN A 32 -5.96 -11.67 -6.56
N PHE A 33 -6.44 -10.47 -6.23
CA PHE A 33 -7.81 -10.23 -5.79
C PHE A 33 -8.57 -9.39 -6.83
N GLY A 34 -9.14 -10.05 -7.84
CA GLY A 34 -10.12 -9.43 -8.75
C GLY A 34 -9.57 -8.56 -9.90
N GLU A 35 -8.29 -8.68 -10.26
CA GLU A 35 -7.65 -7.87 -11.32
C GLU A 35 -7.83 -6.36 -11.14
N GLU A 36 -7.97 -5.87 -9.90
CA GLU A 36 -8.27 -4.46 -9.60
C GLU A 36 -7.09 -3.50 -9.87
N GLU A 37 -5.92 -4.05 -10.18
CA GLU A 37 -4.71 -3.35 -10.63
C GLU A 37 -4.30 -3.80 -12.04
N PRO A 38 -5.07 -3.46 -13.09
CA PRO A 38 -4.64 -3.68 -14.46
C PRO A 38 -3.57 -2.63 -14.79
N GLY A 39 -2.31 -3.06 -14.81
CA GLY A 39 -1.15 -2.25 -15.17
C GLY A 39 0.10 -3.12 -15.16
N SER A 40 1.06 -2.82 -16.02
CA SER A 40 2.37 -3.48 -15.96
C SER A 40 3.00 -3.26 -14.57
N ASN A 41 3.84 -4.19 -14.07
CA ASN A 41 4.51 -4.07 -12.76
C ASN A 41 5.16 -2.68 -12.53
N ASN A 42 5.63 -2.02 -13.60
CA ASN A 42 6.21 -0.69 -13.55
C ASN A 42 5.19 0.44 -13.34
N GLU A 43 3.98 0.31 -13.87
CA GLU A 43 2.90 1.28 -13.67
C GLU A 43 2.30 1.16 -12.28
N ILE A 44 2.08 -0.06 -11.76
CA ILE A 44 1.59 -0.29 -10.40
C ILE A 44 2.61 0.23 -9.37
N GLN A 45 3.90 -0.06 -9.58
CA GLN A 45 4.95 0.47 -8.72
C GLN A 45 4.98 2.00 -8.76
N SER A 46 4.84 2.63 -9.93
CA SER A 46 4.85 4.09 -10.03
C SER A 46 3.58 4.73 -9.44
N PHE A 47 2.42 4.06 -9.54
CA PHE A 47 1.14 4.58 -9.04
C PHE A 47 1.01 4.43 -7.52
N CYS A 48 1.56 3.36 -6.93
CA CYS A 48 1.53 3.12 -5.49
C CYS A 48 2.74 3.72 -4.75
N LYS A 49 3.95 3.75 -5.36
CA LYS A 49 5.14 4.35 -4.71
C LYS A 49 5.09 5.87 -4.66
N LEU A 50 4.32 6.56 -5.53
CA LEU A 50 4.43 8.02 -5.56
C LEU A 50 3.74 8.71 -4.37
N ASN A 51 2.44 8.54 -4.05
CA ASN A 51 1.79 9.53 -3.17
C ASN A 51 0.48 9.11 -2.47
N TYR A 52 0.42 8.02 -1.70
CA TYR A 52 -0.68 7.90 -0.72
C TYR A 52 -0.42 8.67 0.59
N GLY A 53 0.73 9.33 0.73
CA GLY A 53 1.05 10.16 1.90
C GLY A 53 1.20 9.39 3.20
N VAL A 54 1.34 8.07 3.11
CA VAL A 54 1.56 7.17 4.25
C VAL A 54 3.02 7.19 4.69
N THR A 55 3.26 7.01 5.99
CA THR A 55 4.59 7.01 6.60
C THR A 55 5.02 5.63 7.09
N PHE A 56 4.13 4.64 7.05
CA PHE A 56 4.46 3.24 7.31
C PHE A 56 5.08 2.54 6.10
N THR A 57 5.68 1.38 6.34
CA THR A 57 6.44 0.62 5.33
C THR A 57 5.52 0.07 4.24
N VAL A 58 5.88 0.27 2.97
CA VAL A 58 5.23 -0.38 1.82
C VAL A 58 6.26 -1.28 1.15
N MET A 59 5.99 -2.58 1.08
CA MET A 59 6.87 -3.56 0.44
C MET A 59 6.78 -3.47 -1.08
N GLU A 60 7.86 -3.88 -1.74
CA GLU A 60 7.80 -4.11 -3.18
C GLU A 60 6.87 -5.31 -3.46
N SER A 61 6.10 -5.21 -4.54
CA SER A 61 5.25 -6.32 -4.96
C SER A 61 6.11 -7.57 -5.15
N PRO A 62 5.76 -8.72 -4.55
CA PRO A 62 6.44 -9.96 -4.88
C PRO A 62 6.24 -10.17 -6.39
N ASN A 63 7.33 -10.15 -7.14
CA ASN A 63 7.31 -10.44 -8.57
C ASN A 63 6.70 -11.84 -8.74
N LEU A 64 5.48 -11.90 -9.26
CA LEU A 64 4.97 -13.11 -9.88
C LEU A 64 5.70 -13.23 -11.22
N ASN A 65 6.61 -14.18 -11.31
CA ASN A 65 7.24 -14.58 -12.56
C ASN A 65 6.20 -15.17 -13.52
#